data_AF-X1H6R3-F1
#
_entry.id   AF-X1H6R3-F1
#
_cell.length_a   1.000
_cell.length_b   1.000
_cell.length_c   1.000
_cell.angle_alpha   90.00
_cell.angle_beta   90.00
_cell.angle_gamma   90.00
#
_symmetry.space_group_name_H-M   'P 1'
#
loop_
_entity.id
_entity.type
_entity.pdbx_description
1 polymer ?
#
loop_
_entity_poly.entity_id
_entity_poly.type
_entity_poly.pdbx_seq_one_letter_code
_entity_poly.pdbx_strand_id
1 'polypeptide(L)' 'LLLSSNFEHPSLRVKKIKGTKNIWEASITKIYRFTFEKITDGVRLRVIGKHDILKK' A
#
# COMPACT_ATOMS: atom_id res chain seq x y z
N LEU A 1 14.20 -5.93 -0.91
CA LEU A 1 13.05 -5.32 -0.20
C LEU A 1 11.92 -6.35 -0.15
N LEU A 2 11.25 -6.56 0.99
CA LEU A 2 10.11 -7.51 1.13
C LEU A 2 9.03 -7.33 0.05
N LEU A 3 8.78 -6.08 -0.37
CA LEU A 3 7.80 -5.72 -1.39
C LEU A 3 8.13 -6.26 -2.79
N SER A 4 9.42 -6.39 -3.11
CA SER A 4 9.90 -6.89 -4.40
C SER A 4 9.85 -8.42 -4.48
N SER A 5 9.77 -9.10 -3.34
CA SER A 5 9.84 -10.57 -3.25
C SER A 5 8.50 -11.21 -2.88
N ASN A 6 7.66 -10.55 -2.06
CA ASN A 6 6.34 -11.05 -1.69
C ASN A 6 5.39 -9.92 -1.29
N PHE A 7 4.48 -9.56 -2.19
CA PHE A 7 3.48 -8.52 -1.97
C PHE A 7 2.33 -8.93 -1.03
N GLU A 8 2.17 -10.22 -0.75
CA GLU A 8 1.07 -10.76 0.06
C GLU A 8 1.51 -11.12 1.49
N HIS A 9 2.73 -10.72 1.87
CA HIS A 9 3.23 -11.02 3.20
C HIS A 9 2.28 -10.44 4.28
N PRO A 10 1.87 -11.21 5.31
CA PRO A 10 0.85 -10.81 6.27
C PRO A 10 1.15 -9.49 7.00
N SER A 11 2.44 -9.15 7.15
CA SER A 11 2.87 -7.88 7.75
C SER A 11 2.49 -6.65 6.92
N LEU A 12 2.38 -6.80 5.60
CA LEU A 12 2.00 -5.73 4.67
C LEU A 12 0.51 -5.46 4.68
N ARG A 13 -0.33 -6.39 5.16
CA ARG A 13 -1.79 -6.25 5.26
C ARG A 13 -2.40 -5.61 4.00
N VAL A 14 -2.02 -6.13 2.84
CA VAL A 14 -2.44 -5.56 1.56
C VAL A 14 -3.94 -5.73 1.37
N LYS A 15 -4.64 -4.65 1.03
CA LYS A 15 -6.08 -4.64 0.79
C LYS A 15 -6.43 -3.82 -0.44
N LYS A 16 -7.38 -4.30 -1.24
CA LYS A 16 -7.92 -3.53 -2.35
C LYS A 16 -8.82 -2.42 -1.82
N ILE A 17 -8.67 -1.19 -2.32
CA ILE A 17 -9.53 -0.07 -1.94
C ILE A 17 -10.86 -0.22 -2.67
N LYS A 18 -11.96 -0.32 -1.90
CA LYS A 18 -13.32 -0.41 -2.43
C LYS A 18 -13.65 0.84 -3.24
N GLY A 19 -14.35 0.66 -4.38
CA GLY A 19 -14.73 1.75 -5.28
C GLY A 19 -13.63 2.22 -6.23
N THR A 20 -12.43 1.62 -6.19
CA THR A 20 -11.35 1.89 -7.14
C THR A 20 -11.14 0.68 -8.05
N LYS A 21 -10.85 0.91 -9.33
CA LYS A 21 -10.62 -0.21 -10.27
C LYS A 21 -9.38 -1.02 -9.87
N ASN A 22 -8.26 -0.35 -9.56
CA ASN A 22 -6.95 -0.99 -9.39
C ASN A 22 -6.08 -0.41 -8.27
N ILE A 23 -6.65 0.27 -7.26
CA ILE A 23 -5.86 0.84 -6.16
C ILE A 23 -5.85 -0.13 -4.97
N TRP A 24 -4.66 -0.31 -4.41
CA TRP A 24 -4.37 -1.16 -3.27
C TRP A 24 -3.74 -0.31 -2.17
N GLU A 25 -4.01 -0.67 -0.92
CA GLU A 25 -3.36 -0.12 0.26
C GLU A 25 -2.50 -1.20 0.91
N ALA A 26 -1.31 -0.84 1.38
CA ALA A 26 -0.40 -1.69 2.12
C ALA A 26 0.23 -0.93 3.31
N SER A 27 0.63 -1.66 4.34
CA SER A 27 1.31 -1.17 5.54
C SER A 27 2.80 -1.45 5.46
N ILE A 28 3.65 -0.42 5.61
CA ILE A 28 5.11 -0.59 5.76
C ILE A 28 5.43 -0.92 7.22
N THR A 29 4.75 -0.25 8.14
CA THR A 29 4.84 -0.48 9.59
C THR A 29 3.43 -0.36 10.22
N LYS A 30 3.30 -0.44 11.54
CA LYS A 30 2.01 -0.13 12.22
C LYS A 30 1.52 1.29 11.94
N ILE A 31 2.44 2.21 11.66
CA ILE A 31 2.16 3.64 11.51
C ILE A 31 2.32 4.15 10.09
N TYR A 32 2.91 3.41 9.16
CA TYR A 32 3.08 3.87 7.78
C TYR A 32 2.24 3.02 6.83
N ARG A 33 1.42 3.68 6.02
CA ARG A 33 0.65 3.07 4.93
C ARG A 33 0.98 3.74 3.61
N PHE A 34 0.83 2.99 2.54
CA PHE A 34 0.96 3.51 1.20
C PHE A 34 -0.10 2.92 0.30
N THR A 35 -0.45 3.68 -0.72
CA THR A 35 -1.33 3.24 -1.78
C THR A 35 -0.55 3.04 -3.06
N PHE A 36 -0.90 2.01 -3.80
CA PHE A 36 -0.24 1.67 -5.05
C PHE A 36 -1.24 1.09 -6.05
N GLU A 37 -0.91 1.22 -7.32
CA GLU A 37 -1.63 0.60 -8.43
C GLU A 37 -0.77 -0.53 -8.99
N LYS A 38 -1.38 -1.68 -9.25
CA LYS A 38 -0.73 -2.76 -10.00
C LYS A 38 -0.78 -2.38 -11.49
N ILE A 39 0.38 -2.26 -12.11
CA ILE A 39 0.55 -2.01 -13.54
C ILE A 39 1.20 -3.25 -14.18
N THR A 40 1.20 -3.31 -15.51
CA THR A 40 1.66 -4.50 -16.26
C THR A 40 3.08 -4.92 -15.90
N ASP A 41 3.96 -3.97 -15.60
CA ASP A 41 5.39 -4.19 -15.36
C ASP A 41 5.81 -3.89 -13.90
N GLY A 42 4.85 -3.86 -12.96
CA GLY A 42 5.15 -3.64 -11.55
C GLY A 42 4.09 -2.87 -10.78
N VAL A 43 4.53 -1.94 -9.93
CA VAL A 43 3.64 -1.15 -9.08
C VAL A 43 3.93 0.34 -9.19
N ARG A 44 2.88 1.13 -9.37
CA ARG A 44 2.94 2.58 -9.28
C ARG A 44 2.58 3.01 -7.88
N LEU A 45 3.55 3.55 -7.14
CA LEU A 45 3.31 4.14 -5.83
C LEU A 45 2.57 5.47 -6.01
N ARG A 46 1.48 5.67 -5.26
CA ARG A 46 0.67 6.91 -5.32
C ARG A 46 0.97 7.82 -4.16
N VAL A 47 0.71 7.34 -2.95
CA VAL A 47 0.86 8.11 -1.71
C VAL A 47 1.52 7.22 -0.67
N ILE A 48 2.53 7.74 0.01
CA ILE A 48 3.17 7.11 1.16
C ILE A 48 3.01 8.09 2.31
N GLY A 49 2.46 7.62 3.43
CA GLY A 49 2.18 8.50 4.56
C GLY A 49 2.10 7.76 5.88
N LYS A 50 2.26 8.52 6.95
CA LYS A 50 1.96 8.02 8.29
C LYS A 50 0.44 7.90 8.44
N HIS A 51 -0.07 6.95 9.23
CA HIS A 51 -1.47 6.80 9.60
C HIS A 51 -1.99 7.97 10.46
N ASP A 52 -1.20 9.03 10.63
CA ASP A 52 -1.57 10.25 11.34
C ASP A 52 -1.41 11.46 10.41
N ILE A 53 -2.14 11.51 9.30
CA ILE A 53 -2.28 12.78 8.52
C ILE A 53 -3.54 13.54 8.95
N LEU A 54 -4.17 13.16 10.06
CA LEU A 54 -5.26 13.91 10.70
C LEU A 54 -5.10 13.87 12.22
N LYS A 55 -4.07 14.52 12.75
CA LYS A 55 -4.13 15.06 14.11
C LYS A 55 -3.69 16.51 14.12
N LYS A 56 -4.72 17.36 14.27
CA LYS A 56 -4.78 18.82 14.42
C LYS A 56 -4.54 19.66 13.18
#